data_AF-A0A7K2NNX3-F1
#
_entry.id   AF-A0A7K2NNX3-F1
#
_cell.length_a   1.000
_cell.length_b   1.000
_cell.length_c   1.000
_cell.angle_alpha   90.00
_cell.angle_beta   90.00
_cell.angle_gamma   90.00
#
_symmetry.space_group_name_H-M   'P 1'
#
loop_
_entity.id
_entity.type
_entity.pdbx_description
1 polymer ?
#
loop_
_entity_poly.entity_id
_entity_poly.type
_entity_poly.pdbx_seq_one_letter_code
_entity_poly.pdbx_strand_id
1 'polypeptide(L)' 'WLLELDGTGAWPAPLTDDAATPSAAATGTAEQLLLFVWGRLTLSDLKAEGDRQVFERLIAWEPEE' A
#
# COMPACT_ATOMS: atom_id res chain seq x y z
N TRP A 1 2.63 8.07 -6.66
CA TRP A 1 1.39 8.75 -6.25
C TRP A 1 1.24 8.52 -4.77
N LEU A 2 1.09 9.57 -3.96
CA LEU A 2 0.91 9.48 -2.52
C LEU A 2 -0.59 9.61 -2.23
N LEU A 3 -1.11 8.75 -1.36
CA LEU A 3 -2.45 8.87 -0.81
C LEU A 3 -2.34 9.05 0.70
N GLU A 4 -3.03 10.05 1.24
CA GLU A 4 -3.27 10.17 2.68
C GLU A 4 -4.62 9.53 3.01
N LEU A 5 -4.69 8.82 4.15
CA LEU A 5 -5.91 8.16 4.61
C LEU A 5 -6.41 8.81 5.90
N ASP A 6 -7.70 9.09 5.95
CA ASP A 6 -8.42 9.51 7.14
C ASP A 6 -9.76 8.76 7.27
N GLY A 7 -10.59 9.13 8.25
CA GLY A 7 -11.89 8.50 8.48
C GLY A 7 -12.93 8.71 7.36
N THR A 8 -12.60 9.48 6.31
CA THR A 8 -13.48 9.71 5.15
C THR A 8 -12.98 9.04 3.86
N GLY A 9 -11.74 8.52 3.83
CA GLY A 9 -11.21 7.78 2.70
C GLY A 9 -9.75 8.10 2.39
N ALA A 10 -9.35 7.83 1.15
CA ALA A 10 -8.00 8.06 0.64
C ALA A 10 -7.96 9.21 -0.37
N TRP A 11 -7.04 10.17 -0.17
CA TRP A 11 -6.96 11.40 -0.97
C TRP A 11 -5.57 11.59 -1.56
N PRO A 12 -5.43 12.06 -2.82
CA PRO A 12 -4.13 12.39 -3.40
C PRO A 12 -3.43 13.49 -2.59
N ALA A 13 -2.20 13.21 -2.16
CA ALA A 13 -1.38 14.17 -1.43
C ALA A 13 -0.11 14.51 -2.21
N PRO A 14 0.43 15.74 -2.07
CA PRO A 14 1.74 16.09 -2.59
C PRO A 14 2.82 15.22 -1.96
N LEU A 15 3.65 14.58 -2.77
CA LEU A 15 4.86 13.92 -2.28
C LEU A 15 5.90 15.01 -1.98
N THR A 16 6.14 15.31 -0.71
CA THR A 16 7.18 16.25 -0.28
C THR A 16 8.53 15.52 -0.12
N ASP A 17 9.64 16.21 -0.34
CA ASP A 17 10.99 15.65 -0.13
C ASP A 17 11.29 15.31 1.34
N ASP A 18 10.47 15.80 2.27
CA ASP A 18 10.55 15.52 3.71
C ASP A 18 9.57 14.41 4.14
N ALA A 19 9.07 13.62 3.19
CA ALA A 19 8.19 12.50 3.48
C ALA A 19 8.91 11.51 4.40
N ALA A 20 8.28 11.18 5.53
CA ALA A 20 8.79 10.19 6.45
C ALA A 20 9.02 8.84 5.72
N THR A 21 10.10 8.15 6.09
CA THR A 21 10.38 6.81 5.56
C THR A 21 9.17 5.91 5.82
N PRO A 22 8.60 5.26 4.78
CA PRO A 22 7.45 4.41 4.96
C PRO A 22 7.78 3.22 5.85
N SER A 23 6.85 2.81 6.71
CA SER A 23 7.01 1.61 7.55
C SER A 23 7.08 0.32 6.71
N ALA A 24 6.48 0.32 5.53
CA ALA A 24 6.55 -0.74 4.54
C ALA A 24 6.39 -0.19 3.12
N ALA A 25 7.05 -0.80 2.13
CA ALA A 25 6.93 -0.45 0.72
C ALA A 25 6.87 -1.72 -0.13
N ALA A 26 6.04 -1.71 -1.19
CA ALA A 26 5.99 -2.76 -2.20
C ALA A 26 6.13 -2.14 -3.58
N THR A 27 7.05 -2.68 -4.38
CA THR A 27 7.37 -2.19 -5.73
C THR A 27 7.25 -3.32 -6.74
N GLY A 28 6.67 -3.02 -7.90
CA GLY A 28 6.56 -3.93 -9.04
C GLY A 28 6.22 -3.18 -10.32
N THR A 29 6.02 -3.90 -11.41
CA THR A 29 5.44 -3.31 -12.62
C THR A 29 3.99 -2.86 -12.37
N ALA A 30 3.47 -2.01 -13.25
CA ALA A 30 2.07 -1.58 -13.18
C ALA A 30 1.09 -2.78 -13.18
N GLU A 31 1.37 -3.79 -14.01
CA GLU A 31 0.57 -5.03 -14.05
C GLU A 31 0.66 -5.82 -12.74
N GLN A 32 1.85 -5.98 -12.17
CA GLN A 32 2.02 -6.69 -10.89
C GLN A 32 1.26 -6.01 -9.76
N LEU A 33 1.34 -4.68 -9.66
CA LEU A 33 0.62 -3.90 -8.66
C LEU A 33 -0.90 -4.02 -8.84
N LEU A 34 -1.41 -3.96 -10.07
CA LEU A 34 -2.83 -4.13 -10.38
C LEU A 34 -3.33 -5.54 -9.98
N LEU A 35 -2.59 -6.58 -10.35
CA LEU A 35 -2.95 -7.96 -10.03
C LEU A 35 -2.88 -8.23 -8.52
N PHE A 36 -1.93 -7.62 -7.80
CA PHE A 36 -1.86 -7.68 -6.34
C PHE A 36 -3.09 -7.04 -5.68
N VAL A 37 -3.48 -5.83 -6.09
CA VAL A 37 -4.67 -5.13 -5.56
C VAL A 37 -5.95 -5.93 -5.80
N TRP A 38 -6.02 -6.71 -6.89
CA TRP A 38 -7.15 -7.61 -7.16
C TRP A 38 -7.02 -9.01 -6.54
N GLY A 39 -6.04 -9.25 -5.67
CA GLY A 39 -5.85 -10.54 -5.00
C GLY A 39 -5.42 -11.69 -5.93
N ARG A 40 -4.92 -11.37 -7.13
CA ARG A 40 -4.40 -12.36 -8.09
C ARG A 40 -2.90 -12.62 -7.95
N LEU A 41 -2.18 -11.71 -7.31
CA LEU A 41 -0.80 -11.88 -6.85
C LEU A 41 -0.73 -11.67 -5.34
N THR A 42 0.34 -12.17 -4.75
CA THR A 42 0.66 -12.05 -3.34
C THR A 42 1.80 -11.05 -3.13
N LEU A 43 2.05 -10.63 -1.88
CA LEU A 43 3.17 -9.74 -1.57
C LEU A 43 4.53 -10.36 -1.95
N SER A 44 4.64 -11.69 -1.96
CA SER A 44 5.86 -12.39 -2.41
C SER A 44 6.18 -12.20 -3.90
N ASP A 45 5.21 -11.80 -4.71
CA ASP A 45 5.41 -11.53 -6.14
C ASP A 45 5.93 -10.10 -6.40
N LEU A 46 6.02 -9.26 -5.35
CA LEU A 46 6.51 -7.89 -5.38
C LEU A 46 7.84 -7.76 -4.64
N LYS A 47 8.62 -6.72 -4.98
CA LYS A 47 9.76 -6.30 -4.17
C LYS A 47 9.23 -5.56 -2.94
N ALA A 48 9.26 -6.22 -1.77
CA ALA A 48 8.80 -5.64 -0.51
C ALA A 48 9.98 -5.25 0.41
N GLU A 49 9.86 -4.09 1.05
CA GLU A 49 10.81 -3.53 2.03
C GLU A 49 10.06 -3.10 3.29
N GLY A 50 10.74 -3.09 4.44
CA GLY A 50 10.14 -2.72 5.74
C GLY A 50 9.27 -3.81 6.37
N ASP A 51 8.28 -3.40 7.18
CA ASP A 51 7.36 -4.29 7.90
C ASP A 51 6.26 -4.84 6.99
N ARG A 52 6.51 -6.01 6.43
CA ARG A 52 5.57 -6.71 5.54
C ARG A 52 4.23 -7.04 6.19
N GLN A 53 4.15 -7.13 7.53
CA GLN A 53 2.90 -7.42 8.24
C GLN A 53 1.87 -6.30 8.06
N VAL A 54 2.31 -5.08 7.73
CA VAL A 54 1.41 -3.96 7.39
C VAL A 54 0.46 -4.33 6.25
N PHE A 55 0.95 -5.01 5.20
CA PHE A 55 0.11 -5.40 4.07
C PHE A 55 -0.91 -6.47 4.44
N GLU A 56 -0.53 -7.45 5.26
CA GLU A 56 -1.46 -8.48 5.75
C GLU A 56 -2.60 -7.87 6.56
N ARG A 57 -2.29 -6.89 7.43
CA ARG A 57 -3.32 -6.16 8.20
C ARG A 57 -4.23 -5.33 7.30
N LEU A 58 -3.69 -4.69 6.25
CA LEU A 58 -4.49 -3.93 5.30
C LEU A 58 -5.43 -4.83 4.48
N ILE A 59 -4.98 -6.02 4.10
CA ILE A 59 -5.83 -7.00 3.38
C ILE A 59 -6.94 -7.52 4.29
N ALA A 60 -6.64 -7.78 5.56
CA ALA A 60 -7.61 -8.24 6.56
C ALA A 60 -8.50 -7.11 7.13
N TRP A 61 -8.30 -5.87 6.70
CA TRP A 61 -9.03 -4.73 7.25
C TRP A 61 -10.45 -4.69 6.70
N GLU A 62 -11.42 -4.84 7.59
CA GLU A 62 -12.83 -4.53 7.34
C GLU A 62 -13.13 -3.17 7.99
N PRO A 63 -13.43 -2.10 7.21
CA PRO A 63 -13.74 -0.79 7.78
C PRO A 63 -15.06 -0.84 8.57
N GLU A 64 -15.13 -0.07 9.65
CA GLU A 64 -16.39 0.15 10.38
C GLU A 64 -17.37 0.94 9.48
N GLU A 65 -18.67 0.62 9.54
CA GLU A 65 -19.75 1.27 8.77
C GLU A 65 -20.00 2.74 9.16
#